data_AF-A0A7Y3YLN9-F1
#
_entry.id   AF-A0A7Y3YLN9-F1
#
_cell.length_a   1.000
_cell.length_b   1.000
_cell.length_c   1.000
_cell.angle_alpha   90.00
_cell.angle_beta   90.00
_cell.angle_gamma   90.00
#
_symmetry.space_group_name_H-M   'P 1'
#
loop_
_entity.id
_entity.type
_entity.pdbx_description
1 polymer ?
#
loop_
_entity_poly.entity_id
_entity_poly.type
_entity_poly.pdbx_seq_one_letter_code
_entity_poly.pdbx_strand_id
1 'polypeptide(L)'
;MIRLIAVFIVAFGLGAYASLHVLSDYVESIQDSHKAVVQQGFETYKYANTDDLAPLIKTSNWLARYSACELEGDEGDAIALTLSLDAVSLGMLSKQPSELDEDTFQTALMMYGKLKDNEKASTQLAEVLTAYCKDSLSYLYNCENLSNLLEDKWETMKPECT
;
A
#
# COMPACT_ATOMS: atom_id res chain seq x y z
N MET A 1 17.48 8.40 -35.46
CA MET A 1 16.82 7.64 -34.37
C MET A 1 17.70 6.55 -33.78
N ILE A 2 18.22 5.58 -34.54
CA ILE A 2 19.03 4.45 -34.02
C ILE A 2 20.26 4.90 -33.21
N ARG A 3 20.98 5.95 -33.66
CA ARG A 3 22.14 6.51 -32.92
C ARG A 3 21.78 7.12 -31.56
N LEU A 4 20.58 7.69 -31.41
CA LEU A 4 20.14 8.28 -30.13
C LEU A 4 19.72 7.20 -29.14
N ILE A 5 19.10 6.11 -29.64
CA ILE A 5 18.72 4.95 -28.82
C ILE A 5 19.98 4.25 -28.27
N ALA A 6 21.02 4.08 -29.10
CA ALA A 6 22.29 3.50 -28.65
C ALA A 6 22.96 4.33 -27.54
N VAL A 7 22.95 5.67 -27.66
CA VAL A 7 23.51 6.57 -26.64
C VAL A 7 22.69 6.48 -25.35
N PHE A 8 21.36 6.39 -25.44
CA PHE A 8 20.49 6.26 -24.27
C PHE A 8 20.73 4.95 -23.52
N ILE A 9 20.88 3.83 -24.23
CA ILE A 9 21.14 2.51 -23.63
C ILE A 9 22.50 2.48 -22.93
N VAL A 10 23.54 3.05 -23.54
CA VAL A 10 24.89 3.10 -22.95
C VAL A 10 24.92 4.01 -21.72
N ALA A 11 24.27 5.17 -21.77
CA ALA A 11 24.14 6.07 -20.61
C ALA A 11 23.32 5.44 -19.47
N PHE A 12 22.25 4.73 -19.80
CA PHE A 12 21.41 4.02 -18.83
C PHE A 12 22.17 2.86 -18.18
N GLY A 13 22.95 2.10 -18.95
CA GLY A 13 23.80 1.02 -18.42
C GLY A 13 24.90 1.51 -17.49
N LEU A 14 25.56 2.63 -17.84
CA LEU A 14 26.59 3.24 -16.97
C LEU A 14 25.97 3.84 -15.70
N GLY A 15 24.80 4.45 -15.80
CA GLY A 15 24.05 4.95 -14.65
C GLY A 15 23.62 3.82 -13.70
N ALA A 16 23.07 2.73 -14.24
CA ALA A 16 22.69 1.56 -13.47
C ALA A 16 23.89 0.90 -12.78
N TYR A 17 25.04 0.79 -13.46
CA TYR A 17 26.26 0.21 -12.89
C TYR A 17 26.83 1.07 -11.76
N ALA A 18 26.88 2.40 -11.93
CA ALA A 18 27.32 3.31 -10.88
C ALA A 18 26.39 3.29 -9.66
N SER A 19 25.06 3.25 -9.88
CA SER A 19 24.08 3.11 -8.81
C SER A 19 24.22 1.76 -8.08
N LEU A 20 24.45 0.66 -8.80
CA LEU A 20 24.66 -0.67 -8.19
C LEU A 20 25.93 -0.75 -7.36
N HIS A 21 27.04 -0.14 -7.82
CA HIS A 21 28.31 -0.16 -7.10
C HIS A 21 28.25 0.69 -5.82
N VAL A 22 27.66 1.88 -5.91
CA VAL A 22 27.42 2.73 -4.74
C VAL A 22 26.48 2.03 -3.78
N LEU A 23 25.38 1.44 -4.26
CA LEU A 23 24.44 0.71 -3.39
C LEU A 23 25.05 -0.55 -2.77
N SER A 24 25.91 -1.29 -3.48
CA SER A 24 26.53 -2.51 -2.96
C SER A 24 27.49 -2.24 -1.80
N ASP A 25 28.37 -1.25 -1.94
CA ASP A 25 29.32 -0.88 -0.87
C ASP A 25 28.62 -0.15 0.29
N TYR A 26 27.49 0.52 0.02
CA TYR A 26 26.63 1.10 1.07
C TYR A 26 25.87 0.03 1.85
N VAL A 27 25.41 -1.05 1.20
CA VAL A 27 24.56 -2.09 1.82
C VAL A 27 25.32 -2.94 2.85
N GLU A 28 26.61 -3.23 2.66
CA GLU A 28 27.38 -4.05 3.62
C GLU A 28 27.75 -3.30 4.91
N SER A 29 27.92 -1.97 4.88
CA SER A 29 28.34 -1.18 6.04
C SER A 29 27.16 -0.61 6.87
N ILE A 30 25.93 -0.71 6.39
CA ILE A 30 24.76 0.06 6.88
C ILE A 30 23.65 -0.83 7.47
N GLN A 31 23.80 -2.15 7.41
CA GLN A 31 22.73 -3.07 7.81
C GLN A 31 22.30 -2.93 9.29
N ASP A 32 23.23 -2.56 10.19
CA ASP A 32 22.92 -2.46 11.63
C ASP A 32 22.62 -1.05 12.14
N SER A 33 23.28 0.00 11.62
CA SER A 33 23.08 1.37 12.11
C SER A 33 21.89 2.10 11.48
N HIS A 34 21.57 1.83 10.21
CA HIS A 34 20.39 2.42 9.56
C HIS A 34 19.11 1.74 9.98
N LYS A 35 19.09 0.45 10.35
CA LYS A 35 17.84 -0.18 10.75
C LYS A 35 17.24 0.53 11.96
N ALA A 36 18.08 0.88 12.94
CA ALA A 36 17.67 1.67 14.09
C ALA A 36 17.29 3.11 13.73
N VAL A 37 18.07 3.81 12.91
CA VAL A 37 17.81 5.22 12.54
C VAL A 37 16.61 5.37 11.59
N VAL A 38 16.43 4.46 10.64
CA VAL A 38 15.27 4.39 9.76
C VAL A 38 14.04 3.98 10.55
N GLN A 39 14.14 3.00 11.45
CA GLN A 39 13.01 2.62 12.31
C GLN A 39 12.63 3.77 13.25
N GLN A 40 13.60 4.50 13.79
CA GLN A 40 13.35 5.69 14.60
C GLN A 40 12.76 6.85 13.76
N GLY A 41 13.22 7.05 12.53
CA GLY A 41 12.64 8.02 11.59
C GLY A 41 11.23 7.64 11.14
N PHE A 42 10.98 6.35 10.94
CA PHE A 42 9.68 5.78 10.60
C PHE A 42 8.69 5.91 11.75
N GLU A 43 9.10 5.57 12.99
CA GLU A 43 8.27 5.82 14.17
C GLU A 43 8.02 7.32 14.37
N THR A 44 9.05 8.16 14.20
CA THR A 44 8.87 9.62 14.31
C THR A 44 7.88 10.17 13.28
N TYR A 45 7.89 9.65 12.05
CA TYR A 45 6.93 10.02 11.00
C TYR A 45 5.53 9.45 11.27
N LYS A 46 5.44 8.22 11.78
CA LYS A 46 4.20 7.58 12.23
C LYS A 46 3.49 8.38 13.33
N TYR A 47 4.25 9.03 14.21
CA TYR A 47 3.73 9.83 15.32
C TYR A 47 3.69 11.34 15.05
N ALA A 48 4.31 11.83 13.98
CA ALA A 48 4.12 13.19 13.51
C ALA A 48 2.73 13.26 12.85
N ASN A 49 1.85 14.14 13.33
CA ASN A 49 0.57 14.41 12.67
C ASN A 49 0.83 14.89 11.23
N THR A 50 0.65 14.01 10.25
CA THR A 50 0.79 14.33 8.84
C THR A 50 -0.60 14.45 8.21
N ASP A 51 -1.30 15.53 8.54
CA ASP A 51 -2.49 15.97 7.78
C ASP A 51 -2.16 16.06 6.27
N ASP A 52 -0.88 16.19 5.92
CA ASP A 52 -0.34 16.20 4.56
C ASP A 52 -0.62 14.91 3.76
N LEU A 53 -0.73 13.74 4.43
CA LEU A 53 -1.02 12.47 3.75
C LEU A 53 -2.51 12.19 3.62
N ALA A 54 -3.37 12.82 4.42
CA ALA A 54 -4.81 12.57 4.40
C ALA A 54 -5.45 12.84 3.02
N PRO A 55 -5.09 13.92 2.27
CA PRO A 55 -5.57 14.14 0.92
C PRO A 55 -5.17 13.02 -0.05
N LEU A 56 -3.92 12.54 0.04
CA LEU A 56 -3.41 11.46 -0.82
C LEU A 56 -4.16 10.16 -0.56
N ILE A 57 -4.32 9.78 0.71
CA ILE A 57 -5.06 8.57 1.11
C ILE A 57 -6.50 8.65 0.62
N LYS A 58 -7.18 9.80 0.84
CA LYS A 58 -8.55 10.02 0.38
C LYS A 58 -8.70 9.90 -1.14
N THR A 59 -7.78 10.50 -1.89
CA THR A 59 -7.76 10.42 -3.35
C THR A 59 -7.49 8.99 -3.83
N SER A 60 -6.54 8.28 -3.22
CA SER A 60 -6.27 6.88 -3.54
C SER A 60 -7.48 5.99 -3.25
N ASN A 61 -8.14 6.12 -2.10
CA ASN A 61 -9.35 5.36 -1.79
C ASN A 61 -10.49 5.64 -2.78
N TRP A 62 -10.67 6.91 -3.17
CA TRP A 62 -11.67 7.28 -4.15
C TRP A 62 -11.37 6.70 -5.53
N LEU A 63 -10.13 6.85 -6.02
CA LEU A 63 -9.70 6.30 -7.31
C LEU A 63 -9.72 4.77 -7.32
N ALA A 64 -9.41 4.11 -6.20
CA ALA A 64 -9.45 2.67 -6.07
C ALA A 64 -10.89 2.15 -6.27
N ARG A 65 -11.86 2.74 -5.55
CA ARG A 65 -13.29 2.42 -5.71
C ARG A 65 -13.77 2.72 -7.13
N TYR A 66 -13.46 3.90 -7.65
CA TYR A 66 -13.82 4.27 -9.02
C TYR A 66 -13.27 3.27 -10.03
N SER A 67 -11.99 2.91 -9.93
CA SER A 67 -11.36 1.95 -10.85
C SER A 67 -11.98 0.56 -10.74
N ALA A 68 -12.29 0.10 -9.52
CA ALA A 68 -12.93 -1.19 -9.32
C ALA A 68 -14.37 -1.25 -9.88
N CYS A 69 -15.09 -0.12 -9.88
CA CYS A 69 -16.48 -0.05 -10.32
C CYS A 69 -16.62 0.29 -11.81
N GLU A 70 -15.86 1.26 -12.31
CA GLU A 70 -16.07 1.90 -13.62
C GLU A 70 -15.08 1.46 -14.68
N LEU A 71 -13.90 0.95 -14.30
CA LEU A 71 -12.94 0.40 -15.24
C LEU A 71 -13.16 -1.12 -15.32
N GLU A 72 -13.86 -1.57 -16.36
CA GLU A 72 -14.08 -2.98 -16.61
C GLU A 72 -12.75 -3.70 -16.97
N GLY A 73 -12.60 -4.93 -16.51
CA GLY A 73 -11.48 -5.82 -16.88
C GLY A 73 -10.29 -5.82 -15.91
N ASP A 74 -9.31 -6.67 -16.24
CA ASP A 74 -8.15 -6.95 -15.39
C ASP A 74 -7.30 -5.69 -15.13
N GLU A 75 -7.24 -4.74 -16.07
CA GLU A 75 -6.52 -3.49 -15.87
C GLU A 75 -7.18 -2.60 -14.80
N GLY A 76 -8.51 -2.52 -14.78
CA GLY A 76 -9.25 -1.76 -13.77
C GLY A 76 -9.06 -2.34 -12.37
N ASP A 77 -9.08 -3.67 -12.25
CA ASP A 77 -8.84 -4.38 -10.99
C ASP A 77 -7.40 -4.22 -10.48
N ALA A 78 -6.42 -4.24 -11.38
CA ALA A 78 -5.02 -4.00 -11.03
C ALA A 78 -4.77 -2.57 -10.55
N ILE A 79 -5.37 -1.58 -11.21
CA ILE A 79 -5.31 -0.16 -10.80
C ILE A 79 -5.97 0.00 -9.43
N ALA A 80 -7.16 -0.56 -9.25
CA ALA A 80 -7.89 -0.49 -7.99
C ALA A 80 -7.10 -1.11 -6.82
N LEU A 81 -6.50 -2.28 -7.04
CA LEU A 81 -5.66 -2.94 -6.04
C LEU A 81 -4.45 -2.10 -5.67
N THR A 82 -3.75 -1.55 -6.67
CA THR A 82 -2.56 -0.73 -6.45
C THR A 82 -2.89 0.50 -5.61
N LEU A 83 -3.94 1.23 -5.98
CA LEU A 83 -4.38 2.43 -5.25
C LEU A 83 -4.86 2.11 -3.83
N SER A 84 -5.52 0.98 -3.64
CA SER A 84 -5.92 0.52 -2.31
C SER A 84 -4.71 0.18 -1.42
N LEU A 85 -3.70 -0.48 -1.97
CA LEU A 85 -2.46 -0.78 -1.25
C LEU A 85 -1.64 0.47 -0.93
N ASP A 86 -1.63 1.47 -1.83
CA ASP A 86 -1.01 2.76 -1.58
C ASP A 86 -1.68 3.48 -0.39
N ALA A 87 -3.01 3.51 -0.36
CA ALA A 87 -3.76 4.11 0.74
C ALA A 87 -3.47 3.41 2.08
N VAL A 88 -3.50 2.07 2.09
CA VAL A 88 -3.15 1.28 3.28
C VAL A 88 -1.72 1.56 3.74
N SER A 89 -0.76 1.58 2.81
CA SER A 89 0.65 1.83 3.13
C SER A 89 0.85 3.23 3.71
N LEU A 90 0.21 4.24 3.13
CA LEU A 90 0.23 5.61 3.66
C LEU A 90 -0.43 5.71 5.05
N GLY A 91 -1.52 4.98 5.28
CA GLY A 91 -2.16 4.85 6.60
C GLY A 91 -1.33 4.07 7.63
N MET A 92 -0.44 3.17 7.19
CA MET A 92 0.55 2.52 8.07
C MET A 92 1.70 3.46 8.44
N LEU A 93 2.05 4.37 7.52
CA LEU A 93 3.15 5.32 7.67
C LEU A 93 2.81 6.51 8.56
N SER A 94 1.54 6.76 8.87
CA SER A 94 1.11 7.98 9.52
C SER A 94 -0.13 7.81 10.38
N LYS A 95 -0.28 8.67 11.38
CA LYS A 95 -1.52 8.73 12.16
C LYS A 95 -2.61 9.44 11.36
N GLN A 96 -3.73 8.76 11.14
CA GLN A 96 -4.87 9.29 10.40
C GLN A 96 -6.12 9.48 11.28
N PRO A 97 -7.06 10.35 10.89
CA PRO A 97 -8.37 10.42 11.52
C PRO A 97 -9.14 9.10 11.36
N SER A 98 -9.95 8.75 12.36
CA SER A 98 -10.71 7.48 12.39
C SER A 98 -11.59 7.26 11.16
N GLU A 99 -12.20 8.32 10.64
CA GLU A 99 -13.05 8.25 9.45
C GLU A 99 -12.25 7.82 8.20
N LEU A 100 -11.00 8.31 8.07
CA LEU A 100 -10.15 8.00 6.93
C LEU A 100 -9.51 6.61 7.06
N ASP A 101 -9.17 6.21 8.29
CA ASP A 101 -8.72 4.86 8.61
C ASP A 101 -9.81 3.81 8.31
N GLU A 102 -11.06 4.09 8.67
CA GLU A 102 -12.22 3.25 8.33
C GLU A 102 -12.46 3.20 6.81
N ASP A 103 -12.45 4.34 6.12
CA ASP A 103 -12.61 4.40 4.65
C ASP A 103 -11.52 3.62 3.91
N THR A 104 -10.28 3.69 4.39
CA THR A 104 -9.13 2.96 3.84
C THR A 104 -9.30 1.45 4.05
N PHE A 105 -9.67 1.06 5.27
CA PHE A 105 -9.88 -0.34 5.60
C PHE A 105 -11.04 -0.96 4.79
N GLN A 106 -12.16 -0.24 4.66
CA GLN A 106 -13.30 -0.66 3.84
C GLN A 106 -12.93 -0.77 2.34
N THR A 107 -12.14 0.17 1.82
CA THR A 107 -11.67 0.13 0.43
C THR A 107 -10.79 -1.10 0.17
N ALA A 108 -9.90 -1.44 1.09
CA ALA A 108 -9.06 -2.62 0.97
C ALA A 108 -9.85 -3.94 1.16
N LEU A 109 -10.87 -3.95 2.02
CA LEU A 109 -11.80 -5.08 2.14
C LEU A 109 -12.59 -5.33 0.85
N MET A 110 -13.01 -4.27 0.15
CA MET A 110 -13.63 -4.40 -1.17
C MET A 110 -12.71 -5.12 -2.16
N MET A 111 -11.42 -4.74 -2.19
CA MET A 111 -10.43 -5.38 -3.06
C MET A 111 -10.18 -6.83 -2.68
N TYR A 112 -10.17 -7.14 -1.38
CA TYR A 112 -10.09 -8.52 -0.89
C TYR A 112 -11.27 -9.36 -1.38
N GLY A 113 -12.50 -8.81 -1.30
CA GLY A 113 -13.69 -9.47 -1.81
C GLY A 113 -13.63 -9.72 -3.32
N LYS A 114 -13.13 -8.76 -4.12
CA LYS A 114 -12.93 -8.93 -5.57
C LYS A 114 -11.91 -10.02 -5.91
N LEU A 115 -10.83 -10.13 -5.13
CA LEU A 115 -9.73 -11.06 -5.39
C LEU A 115 -9.92 -12.44 -4.76
N LYS A 116 -11.06 -12.70 -4.09
CA LYS A 116 -11.27 -13.92 -3.30
C LYS A 116 -11.02 -15.22 -4.07
N ASP A 117 -11.36 -15.25 -5.36
CA ASP A 117 -11.23 -16.42 -6.22
C ASP A 117 -9.78 -16.62 -6.69
N ASN A 118 -8.92 -15.61 -6.48
CA ASN A 118 -7.47 -15.69 -6.63
C ASN A 118 -6.81 -15.87 -5.25
N GLU A 119 -6.74 -17.12 -4.80
CA GLU A 119 -6.25 -17.53 -3.46
C GLU A 119 -4.90 -16.90 -3.09
N LYS A 120 -3.97 -16.79 -4.05
CA LYS A 120 -2.66 -16.18 -3.81
C LYS A 120 -2.78 -14.68 -3.53
N ALA A 121 -3.53 -13.96 -4.36
CA ALA A 121 -3.69 -12.51 -4.23
C ALA A 121 -4.52 -12.14 -2.99
N SER A 122 -5.59 -12.89 -2.71
CA SER A 122 -6.41 -12.68 -1.52
C SER A 122 -5.63 -12.95 -0.23
N THR A 123 -4.81 -14.01 -0.18
CA THR A 123 -3.96 -14.30 0.99
C THR A 123 -2.97 -13.18 1.27
N GLN A 124 -2.28 -12.68 0.24
CA GLN A 124 -1.34 -11.56 0.39
C GLN A 124 -2.03 -10.29 0.88
N LEU A 125 -3.21 -9.98 0.34
CA LEU A 125 -3.98 -8.82 0.77
C LEU A 125 -4.52 -8.98 2.21
N ALA A 126 -4.90 -10.19 2.62
CA ALA A 126 -5.29 -10.48 4.01
C ALA A 126 -4.13 -10.26 4.99
N GLU A 127 -2.90 -10.63 4.63
CA GLU A 127 -1.71 -10.35 5.45
C GLU A 127 -1.50 -8.84 5.63
N VAL A 128 -1.59 -8.06 4.54
CA VAL A 128 -1.46 -6.60 4.58
C VAL A 128 -2.56 -5.97 5.44
N LEU A 129 -3.82 -6.38 5.25
CA LEU A 129 -4.95 -5.92 6.05
C LEU A 129 -4.79 -6.26 7.54
N THR A 130 -4.25 -7.44 7.84
CA THR A 130 -3.96 -7.86 9.22
C THR A 130 -2.88 -7.00 9.85
N ALA A 131 -1.81 -6.70 9.12
CA ALA A 131 -0.76 -5.81 9.59
C ALA A 131 -1.30 -4.38 9.82
N TYR A 132 -2.02 -3.83 8.84
CA TYR A 132 -2.61 -2.49 8.97
C TYR A 132 -3.57 -2.40 10.15
N CYS A 133 -4.42 -3.41 10.34
CA CYS A 133 -5.31 -3.45 11.50
C CYS A 133 -4.52 -3.38 12.81
N LYS A 134 -3.55 -4.28 12.99
CA LYS A 134 -2.78 -4.36 14.25
C LYS A 134 -1.98 -3.09 14.51
N ASP A 135 -1.34 -2.56 13.48
CA ASP A 135 -0.34 -1.51 13.62
C ASP A 135 -0.92 -0.10 13.61
N SER A 136 -2.10 0.08 12.98
CA SER A 136 -2.73 1.38 12.81
C SER A 136 -4.17 1.43 13.31
N LEU A 137 -4.96 0.35 13.25
CA LEU A 137 -6.40 0.37 13.53
C LEU A 137 -6.81 -0.30 14.85
N SER A 138 -5.86 -0.68 15.70
CA SER A 138 -6.15 -1.37 16.97
C SER A 138 -7.05 -0.55 17.93
N TYR A 139 -7.17 0.76 17.68
CA TYR A 139 -8.09 1.65 18.40
C TYR A 139 -9.53 1.62 17.87
N LEU A 140 -9.76 1.12 16.65
CA LEU A 140 -11.08 0.99 16.01
C LEU A 140 -11.61 -0.45 16.01
N TYR A 141 -10.73 -1.43 15.81
CA TYR A 141 -11.12 -2.82 15.58
C TYR A 141 -10.42 -3.79 16.52
N ASN A 142 -11.09 -4.91 16.81
CA ASN A 142 -10.43 -6.08 17.42
C ASN A 142 -9.73 -6.91 16.33
N CYS A 143 -8.45 -6.62 16.10
CA CYS A 143 -7.65 -7.24 15.05
C CYS A 143 -7.30 -8.71 15.29
N GLU A 144 -7.56 -9.27 16.48
CA GLU A 144 -7.42 -10.72 16.73
C GLU A 144 -8.52 -11.51 16.01
N ASN A 145 -9.68 -10.89 15.80
CA ASN A 145 -10.82 -11.48 15.09
C ASN A 145 -10.89 -11.01 13.62
N LEU A 146 -9.81 -10.46 13.07
CA LEU A 146 -9.84 -9.93 11.71
C LEU A 146 -10.12 -11.02 10.66
N SER A 147 -9.61 -12.24 10.88
CA SER A 147 -9.93 -13.40 10.05
C SER A 147 -11.45 -13.64 9.99
N ASN A 148 -12.11 -13.54 11.15
CA ASN A 148 -13.56 -13.71 11.24
C ASN A 148 -14.30 -12.53 10.59
N LEU A 149 -13.76 -11.31 10.65
CA LEU A 149 -14.28 -10.16 9.90
C LEU A 149 -14.16 -10.33 8.38
N LEU A 150 -13.03 -10.86 7.92
CA LEU A 150 -12.76 -11.17 6.51
C LEU A 150 -13.67 -12.30 6.00
N GLU A 151 -14.03 -13.27 6.85
CA GLU A 151 -14.92 -14.40 6.51
C GLU A 151 -16.43 -14.07 6.68
N ASP A 152 -16.86 -13.47 7.79
CA ASP A 152 -18.28 -13.27 8.12
C ASP A 152 -18.89 -11.98 7.56
N LYS A 153 -18.11 -10.90 7.35
CA LYS A 153 -18.67 -9.57 7.05
C LYS A 153 -18.47 -9.07 5.62
N TRP A 154 -17.66 -9.73 4.80
CA TRP A 154 -17.34 -9.23 3.45
C TRP A 154 -18.57 -9.12 2.53
N GLU A 155 -19.56 -10.02 2.63
CA GLU A 155 -20.80 -9.93 1.84
C GLU A 155 -21.63 -8.68 2.18
N THR A 156 -21.52 -8.20 3.42
CA THR A 156 -22.24 -7.02 3.92
C THR A 156 -21.46 -5.71 3.79
N MET A 157 -20.15 -5.81 3.51
CA MET A 157 -19.23 -4.68 3.36
C MET A 157 -18.86 -4.43 1.89
N LYS A 158 -19.73 -4.79 0.95
CA LYS A 158 -19.61 -4.25 -0.41
C LYS A 158 -19.80 -2.75 -0.34
N PRO A 159 -18.78 -1.91 -0.59
CA PRO A 159 -19.03 -0.51 -0.79
C PRO A 159 -19.95 -0.36 -2.00
N GLU A 160 -20.98 0.46 -1.84
CA GLU A 160 -21.84 0.83 -2.94
C GLU A 160 -21.01 1.65 -3.94
N CYS A 161 -20.87 1.15 -5.17
CA CYS A 161 -20.42 1.96 -6.28
C CYS A 161 -21.42 3.13 -6.39
N THR A 162 -20.93 4.36 -6.22
CA THR A 162 -21.75 5.58 -6.24
C THR A 162 -21.76 6.20 -7.62
#